data_AF-A0A1F6B1B6-F1
#
_entry.id   AF-A0A1F6B1B6-F1
#
_cell.length_a   1.000
_cell.length_b   1.000
_cell.length_c   1.000
_cell.angle_alpha   90.00
_cell.angle_beta   90.00
_cell.angle_gamma   90.00
#
_symmetry.space_group_name_H-M   'P 1'
#
loop_
_entity.id
_entity.type
_entity.pdbx_description
1 polymer ?
#
loop_
_entity_poly.entity_id
_entity_poly.type
_entity_poly.pdbx_seq_one_letter_code
_entity_poly.pdbx_strand_id
1 'polypeptide(L)'
;MHGKGDHKARLFAFLGVLLLFVFPISVGSMTIWRFWGITTDKTADNLGRDILEALPANAIVFVSRDTPLFASQYVRYALGIRSDVILIHANRMWSRDYQDVLRSAFPLIVVPKTDPPSVFAREFIAANSPGHPIYTNSKFPLENGMYWVPEGLLYRLTKEHELPVLKTLEEVNEKIWQSYRDPTTGILGRYNHLMLSDVRGVYADARLTMGRVLLRGGATEGAREQFIASIHYGSDSDAPDAYTLLGLTELFLKHCDAARAAFGKARETSFVPSPVLTYYEAVNFRDCDVDSAKASELFSRYEKIKQSEEIPIAPQ
;
A
#
# COMPACT_ATOMS: atom_id res chain seq x y z
N MET A 1 43.28 48.29 -33.68
CA MET A 1 42.07 47.49 -33.38
C MET A 1 42.44 46.10 -32.82
N HIS A 2 43.02 46.02 -31.60
CA HIS A 2 43.51 44.75 -31.03
C HIS A 2 42.91 44.35 -29.67
N GLY A 3 41.89 45.07 -29.16
CA GLY A 3 41.36 44.84 -27.81
C GLY A 3 40.08 44.01 -27.69
N LYS A 4 39.37 43.68 -28.78
CA LYS A 4 38.04 43.04 -28.70
C LYS A 4 38.04 41.51 -28.57
N GLY A 5 39.12 40.83 -28.97
CA GLY A 5 39.22 39.36 -28.90
C GLY A 5 39.49 38.83 -27.50
N ASP A 6 40.37 39.50 -26.74
CA ASP A 6 40.82 39.08 -25.41
C ASP A 6 39.69 39.15 -24.36
N HIS A 7 38.83 40.16 -24.43
CA HIS A 7 37.68 40.28 -23.52
C HIS A 7 36.68 39.12 -23.67
N LYS A 8 36.48 38.61 -24.90
CA LYS A 8 35.59 37.46 -25.13
C LYS A 8 36.20 36.18 -24.55
N ALA A 9 37.50 35.95 -24.78
CA ALA A 9 38.20 34.78 -24.23
C ALA A 9 38.20 34.77 -22.70
N ARG A 10 38.47 35.92 -22.06
CA ARG A 10 38.41 36.05 -20.60
C ARG A 10 37.00 35.83 -20.04
N LEU A 11 35.98 36.34 -20.72
CA LEU A 11 34.58 36.11 -20.34
C LEU A 11 34.21 34.62 -20.44
N PHE A 12 34.60 33.93 -21.52
CA PHE A 12 34.36 32.49 -21.67
C PHE A 12 35.11 31.66 -20.64
N ALA A 13 36.38 31.98 -20.36
CA ALA A 13 37.15 31.31 -19.32
C ALA A 13 36.53 31.52 -17.93
N PHE A 14 36.11 32.75 -17.61
CA PHE A 14 35.41 33.07 -16.36
C PHE A 14 34.09 32.30 -16.24
N LEU A 15 33.27 32.26 -17.29
CA LEU A 15 32.02 31.48 -17.30
C LEU A 15 32.27 29.98 -17.18
N GLY A 16 33.32 29.45 -17.81
CA GLY A 16 33.72 28.05 -17.69
C GLY A 16 34.14 27.69 -16.26
N VAL A 17 34.93 28.55 -15.61
CA VAL A 17 35.31 28.39 -14.20
C VAL A 17 34.09 28.51 -13.29
N LEU A 18 33.22 29.50 -13.52
CA LEU A 18 31.98 29.66 -12.76
C LEU A 18 31.10 28.41 -12.86
N LEU A 19 30.92 27.85 -14.06
CA LEU A 19 30.17 26.62 -14.28
C LEU A 19 30.81 25.45 -13.51
N LEU A 20 32.14 25.30 -13.58
CA LEU A 20 32.88 24.25 -12.88
C LEU A 20 32.76 24.30 -11.35
N PHE A 21 32.48 25.47 -10.77
CA PHE A 21 32.25 25.60 -9.31
C PHE A 21 30.77 25.56 -8.94
N VAL A 22 29.92 26.31 -9.65
CA VAL A 22 28.49 26.42 -9.34
C VAL A 22 27.77 25.09 -9.59
N PHE A 23 28.10 24.37 -10.67
CA PHE A 23 27.43 23.11 -10.99
C PHE A 23 27.68 22.03 -9.93
N PRO A 24 28.92 21.67 -9.53
CA PRO A 24 29.14 20.68 -8.49
C PRO A 24 28.59 21.11 -7.13
N ILE A 25 28.68 22.39 -6.77
CA ILE A 25 28.13 22.88 -5.50
C ILE A 25 26.61 22.78 -5.49
N SER A 26 25.93 23.17 -6.57
CA SER A 26 24.47 23.08 -6.66
C SER A 26 23.97 21.63 -6.63
N VAL A 27 24.55 20.74 -7.45
CA VAL A 27 24.19 19.31 -7.47
C VAL A 27 24.55 18.63 -6.15
N GLY A 28 25.70 18.99 -5.57
CA GLY A 28 26.14 18.50 -4.26
C GLY A 28 25.21 18.94 -3.15
N SER A 29 24.80 20.22 -3.14
CA SER A 29 23.86 20.75 -2.15
C SER A 29 22.49 20.11 -2.27
N MET A 30 21.98 19.92 -3.48
CA MET A 30 20.72 19.19 -3.72
C MET A 30 20.80 17.75 -3.23
N THR A 31 21.91 17.05 -3.51
CA THR A 31 22.12 15.66 -3.07
C THR A 31 22.24 15.58 -1.54
N ILE A 32 23.07 16.42 -0.92
CA ILE A 32 23.25 16.46 0.54
C ILE A 32 21.94 16.77 1.24
N TRP A 33 21.15 17.73 0.74
CA TRP A 33 19.85 18.07 1.30
C TRP A 33 18.87 16.89 1.29
N ARG A 34 18.90 16.04 0.25
CA ARG A 34 18.09 14.82 0.17
C ARG A 34 18.48 13.78 1.21
N PHE A 35 19.77 13.61 1.50
CA PHE A 35 20.28 12.61 2.45
C PHE A 35 20.50 13.13 3.88
N TRP A 36 20.37 14.44 4.09
CA TRP A 36 20.55 15.05 5.39
C TRP A 36 19.57 14.45 6.41
N GLY A 37 20.09 13.92 7.51
CA GLY A 37 19.28 13.31 8.58
C GLY A 37 18.91 11.84 8.36
N ILE A 38 19.47 11.16 7.36
CA ILE A 38 19.24 9.72 7.15
C ILE A 38 19.60 8.87 8.38
N THR A 39 20.62 9.26 9.15
CA THR A 39 21.06 8.56 10.37
C THR A 39 20.06 8.68 11.52
N THR A 40 19.17 9.66 11.45
CA THR A 40 18.10 9.92 12.44
C THR A 40 16.73 9.59 11.88
N ASP A 41 16.65 9.12 10.63
CA ASP A 41 15.38 8.76 10.01
C ASP A 41 14.80 7.53 10.69
N LYS A 42 13.51 7.62 11.04
CA LYS A 42 12.77 6.58 11.75
C LYS A 42 11.58 6.08 10.97
N THR A 43 11.48 6.35 9.67
CA THR A 43 10.31 5.97 8.87
C THR A 43 10.06 4.46 8.87
N ALA A 44 11.10 3.65 8.68
CA ALA A 44 10.97 2.19 8.74
C ALA A 44 10.72 1.68 10.18
N ASP A 45 11.41 2.25 11.18
CA ASP A 45 11.18 1.93 12.60
C ASP A 45 9.73 2.24 13.00
N ASN A 46 9.19 3.36 12.52
CA ASN A 46 7.83 3.80 12.77
C ASN A 46 6.81 2.85 12.15
N LEU A 47 7.04 2.37 10.92
CA LEU A 47 6.19 1.33 10.33
C LEU A 47 6.13 0.08 11.21
N GLY A 48 7.28 -0.42 11.67
CA GLY A 48 7.33 -1.58 12.55
C GLY A 48 6.60 -1.35 13.87
N ARG A 49 6.70 -0.14 14.44
CA ARG A 49 5.96 0.27 15.64
C ARG A 49 4.47 0.35 15.39
N ASP A 50 4.04 0.98 14.30
CA ASP A 50 2.63 1.14 13.97
C ASP A 50 1.95 -0.22 13.72
N ILE A 51 2.67 -1.17 13.11
CA ILE A 51 2.22 -2.57 12.98
C ILE A 51 2.07 -3.25 14.35
N LEU A 52 3.07 -3.13 15.23
CA LEU A 52 3.12 -3.91 16.47
C LEU A 52 2.37 -3.26 17.63
N GLU A 53 2.45 -1.95 17.81
CA GLU A 53 1.85 -1.20 18.94
C GLU A 53 0.31 -1.21 18.88
N ALA A 54 -0.28 -1.32 17.68
CA ALA A 54 -1.74 -1.45 17.50
C ALA A 54 -2.31 -2.81 17.96
N LEU A 55 -1.46 -3.83 18.12
CA LEU A 55 -1.92 -5.17 18.46
C LEU A 55 -2.25 -5.33 19.95
N PRO A 56 -3.25 -6.14 20.33
CA PRO A 56 -3.43 -6.52 21.73
C PRO A 56 -2.27 -7.38 22.23
N ALA A 57 -2.16 -7.53 23.55
CA ALA A 57 -1.12 -8.36 24.16
C ALA A 57 -1.23 -9.83 23.72
N ASN A 58 -0.09 -10.50 23.58
CA ASN A 58 0.01 -11.92 23.18
C ASN A 58 -0.62 -12.26 21.82
N ALA A 59 -0.79 -11.27 20.93
CA ALA A 59 -1.29 -11.51 19.58
C ALA A 59 -0.27 -12.31 18.74
N ILE A 60 -0.77 -13.14 17.83
CA ILE A 60 0.02 -13.72 16.73
C ILE A 60 -0.19 -12.84 15.51
N VAL A 61 0.90 -12.41 14.88
CA VAL A 61 0.85 -11.61 13.64
C VAL A 61 1.68 -12.26 12.55
N PHE A 62 1.03 -12.53 11.42
CA PHE A 62 1.69 -13.00 10.21
C PHE A 62 2.05 -11.78 9.36
N VAL A 63 3.34 -11.60 9.11
CA VAL A 63 3.81 -10.53 8.23
C VAL A 63 4.49 -11.14 7.01
N SER A 64 4.07 -10.66 5.85
CA SER A 64 4.57 -10.99 4.52
C SER A 64 5.12 -9.73 3.85
N ARG A 65 5.89 -9.90 2.77
CA ARG A 65 6.67 -8.86 2.07
C ARG A 65 7.80 -8.29 2.93
N ASP A 66 8.89 -7.92 2.26
CA ASP A 66 10.16 -7.58 2.91
C ASP A 66 10.03 -6.36 3.83
N THR A 67 9.47 -5.25 3.33
CA THR A 67 9.40 -3.99 4.07
C THR A 67 8.67 -4.08 5.43
N PRO A 68 7.38 -4.47 5.49
CA PRO A 68 6.67 -4.55 6.78
C PRO A 68 7.26 -5.64 7.69
N LEU A 69 7.78 -6.74 7.13
CA LEU A 69 8.39 -7.83 7.88
C LEU A 69 9.68 -7.40 8.56
N PHE A 70 10.65 -6.87 7.80
CA PHE A 70 11.94 -6.47 8.36
C PHE A 70 11.79 -5.31 9.34
N ALA A 71 10.91 -4.33 9.05
CA ALA A 71 10.58 -3.26 9.97
C ALA A 71 10.04 -3.81 11.31
N SER A 72 9.08 -4.72 11.25
CA SER A 72 8.49 -5.33 12.46
C SER A 72 9.51 -6.21 13.19
N GLN A 73 10.33 -6.98 12.48
CA GLN A 73 11.37 -7.82 13.08
C GLN A 73 12.43 -6.98 13.79
N TYR A 74 12.86 -5.87 13.20
CA TYR A 74 13.81 -4.96 13.82
C TYR A 74 13.26 -4.36 15.11
N VAL A 75 12.03 -3.82 15.07
CA VAL A 75 11.37 -3.24 16.26
C VAL A 75 11.20 -4.28 17.35
N ARG A 76 10.79 -5.50 17.00
CA ARG A 76 10.60 -6.57 17.97
C ARG A 76 11.91 -7.11 18.54
N TYR A 77 12.81 -7.58 17.67
CA TYR A 77 13.95 -8.39 18.08
C TYR A 77 15.20 -7.56 18.38
N ALA A 78 15.42 -6.46 17.64
CA ALA A 78 16.59 -5.60 17.88
C ALA A 78 16.31 -4.54 18.94
N LEU A 79 15.13 -3.91 18.91
CA LEU A 79 14.76 -2.88 19.89
C LEU A 79 14.04 -3.43 21.13
N GLY A 80 13.62 -4.69 21.11
CA GLY A 80 12.93 -5.33 22.26
C GLY A 80 11.51 -4.81 22.50
N ILE A 81 10.89 -4.13 21.54
CA ILE A 81 9.57 -3.52 21.69
C ILE A 81 8.49 -4.54 21.36
N ARG A 82 7.42 -4.57 22.17
CA ARG A 82 6.33 -5.55 22.03
C ARG A 82 6.84 -6.99 22.00
N SER A 83 7.71 -7.32 22.96
CA SER A 83 8.26 -8.67 23.15
C SER A 83 7.18 -9.74 23.40
N ASP A 84 5.97 -9.33 23.79
CA ASP A 84 4.75 -10.13 23.95
C ASP A 84 4.11 -10.59 22.63
N VAL A 85 4.31 -9.89 21.51
CA VAL A 85 3.66 -10.22 20.23
C VAL A 85 4.42 -11.33 19.50
N ILE A 86 3.74 -12.38 19.08
CA ILE A 86 4.34 -13.48 18.33
C ILE A 86 4.37 -13.10 16.84
N LEU A 87 5.51 -12.58 16.40
CA LEU A 87 5.74 -12.16 15.01
C LEU A 87 6.22 -13.35 14.15
N ILE A 88 5.39 -13.74 13.18
CA ILE A 88 5.63 -14.87 12.28
C ILE A 88 5.90 -14.37 10.85
N HIS A 89 6.97 -14.89 10.25
CA HIS A 89 7.30 -14.70 8.85
C HIS A 89 6.37 -15.58 7.99
N ALA A 90 5.32 -14.99 7.43
CA ALA A 90 4.27 -15.69 6.68
C ALA A 90 4.85 -16.61 5.59
N ASN A 91 5.81 -16.10 4.81
CA ASN A 91 6.43 -16.79 3.68
C ASN A 91 7.43 -17.90 4.07
N ARG A 92 7.63 -18.17 5.36
CA ARG A 92 8.53 -19.25 5.83
C ARG A 92 7.82 -20.25 6.73
N MET A 93 6.55 -20.01 7.02
CA MET A 93 5.75 -20.81 7.94
C MET A 93 5.69 -22.30 7.56
N TRP A 94 5.80 -22.63 6.27
CA TRP A 94 5.82 -24.02 5.78
C TRP A 94 7.19 -24.70 5.85
N SER A 95 8.27 -23.95 6.07
CA SER A 95 9.62 -24.52 6.09
C SER A 95 9.87 -25.22 7.43
N ARG A 96 10.32 -26.49 7.39
CA ARG A 96 10.48 -27.34 8.58
C ARG A 96 11.46 -26.75 9.59
N ASP A 97 12.56 -26.20 9.09
CA ASP A 97 13.56 -25.44 9.85
C ASP A 97 12.95 -24.25 10.60
N TYR A 98 12.07 -23.49 9.95
CA TYR A 98 11.41 -22.38 10.62
C TYR A 98 10.36 -22.85 11.63
N GLN A 99 9.65 -23.95 11.35
CA GLN A 99 8.74 -24.55 12.32
C GLN A 99 9.46 -25.02 13.58
N ASP A 100 10.67 -25.55 13.47
CA ASP A 100 11.49 -25.92 14.63
C ASP A 100 11.90 -24.70 15.45
N VAL A 101 12.24 -23.59 14.79
CA VAL A 101 12.46 -22.30 15.46
C VAL A 101 11.19 -21.84 16.18
N LEU A 102 10.01 -21.93 15.55
CA LEU A 102 8.74 -21.55 16.19
C LEU A 102 8.45 -22.39 17.42
N ARG A 103 8.63 -23.72 17.35
CA ARG A 103 8.44 -24.63 18.49
C ARG A 103 9.38 -24.31 19.65
N SER A 104 10.63 -23.96 19.34
CA SER A 104 11.63 -23.63 20.36
C SER A 104 11.44 -22.23 20.96
N ALA A 105 11.12 -21.23 20.13
CA ALA A 105 11.03 -19.83 20.56
C ALA A 105 9.69 -19.49 21.23
N PHE A 106 8.62 -20.18 20.82
CA PHE A 106 7.26 -19.92 21.26
C PHE A 106 6.59 -21.23 21.70
N PRO A 107 6.93 -21.77 22.89
CA PRO A 107 6.40 -23.06 23.35
C PRO A 107 4.89 -23.06 23.63
N LEU A 108 4.27 -21.87 23.71
CA LEU A 108 2.83 -21.71 23.94
C LEU A 108 1.99 -21.83 22.67
N ILE A 109 2.60 -21.75 21.48
CA ILE A 109 1.87 -21.95 20.22
C ILE A 109 1.92 -23.40 19.78
N VAL A 110 0.84 -23.85 19.16
CA VAL A 110 0.74 -25.16 18.55
C VAL A 110 1.22 -25.05 17.10
N VAL A 111 2.31 -25.75 16.77
CA VAL A 111 2.84 -25.84 15.40
C VAL A 111 2.45 -27.20 14.81
N PRO A 112 1.53 -27.25 13.83
CA PRO A 112 1.09 -28.50 13.21
C PRO A 112 2.25 -29.30 12.60
N LYS A 113 2.03 -30.60 12.37
CA LYS A 113 3.00 -31.51 11.73
C LYS A 113 2.68 -31.77 10.24
N THR A 114 1.90 -30.89 9.63
CA THR A 114 1.30 -31.09 8.31
C THR A 114 2.17 -30.48 7.23
N ASP A 115 2.43 -31.23 6.14
CA ASP A 115 3.37 -30.82 5.09
C ASP A 115 2.79 -29.85 4.04
N PRO A 116 1.53 -29.96 3.56
CA PRO A 116 1.00 -29.02 2.57
C PRO A 116 0.85 -27.59 3.13
N PRO A 117 1.41 -26.55 2.48
CA PRO A 117 1.35 -25.16 2.98
C PRO A 117 -0.07 -24.63 3.19
N SER A 118 -1.00 -24.96 2.29
CA SER A 118 -2.40 -24.52 2.36
C SER A 118 -3.16 -25.14 3.54
N VAL A 119 -2.81 -26.36 3.92
CA VAL A 119 -3.39 -27.05 5.08
C VAL A 119 -2.74 -26.57 6.36
N PHE A 120 -1.41 -26.36 6.34
CA PHE A 120 -0.65 -25.90 7.49
C PHE A 120 -1.19 -24.58 8.05
N ALA A 121 -1.37 -23.56 7.19
CA ALA A 121 -1.84 -22.24 7.65
C ALA A 121 -3.21 -22.34 8.34
N ARG A 122 -4.12 -23.11 7.76
CA ARG A 122 -5.46 -23.34 8.31
C ARG A 122 -5.40 -24.04 9.67
N GLU A 123 -4.66 -25.14 9.77
CA GLU A 123 -4.52 -25.89 11.03
C GLU A 123 -3.82 -25.07 12.12
N PHE A 124 -2.81 -24.29 11.74
CA PHE A 124 -2.11 -23.40 12.67
C PHE A 124 -3.07 -22.35 13.22
N ILE A 125 -3.84 -21.69 12.36
CA ILE A 125 -4.85 -20.71 12.76
C ILE A 125 -5.91 -21.34 13.66
N ALA A 126 -6.44 -22.51 13.29
CA ALA A 126 -7.45 -23.21 14.07
C ALA A 126 -6.94 -23.60 15.47
N ALA A 127 -5.70 -24.10 15.56
CA ALA A 127 -5.12 -24.54 16.83
C ALA A 127 -4.80 -23.39 17.80
N ASN A 128 -4.48 -22.19 17.29
CA ASN A 128 -4.00 -21.07 18.11
C ASN A 128 -5.03 -19.96 18.32
N SER A 129 -6.03 -19.81 17.44
CA SER A 129 -7.05 -18.75 17.54
C SER A 129 -7.88 -18.73 18.85
N PRO A 130 -8.08 -19.84 19.58
CA PRO A 130 -8.77 -19.78 20.88
C PRO A 130 -7.94 -19.08 21.97
N GLY A 131 -6.61 -19.15 21.90
CA GLY A 131 -5.70 -18.60 22.92
C GLY A 131 -5.05 -17.27 22.54
N HIS A 132 -5.06 -16.92 21.25
CA HIS A 132 -4.33 -15.76 20.72
C HIS A 132 -5.18 -15.00 19.69
N PRO A 133 -5.30 -13.66 19.81
CA PRO A 133 -5.75 -12.82 18.71
C PRO A 133 -4.83 -12.98 17.49
N ILE A 134 -5.38 -13.21 16.31
CA ILE A 134 -4.61 -13.45 15.08
C ILE A 134 -4.76 -12.29 14.11
N TYR A 135 -3.63 -11.79 13.62
CA TYR A 135 -3.56 -10.72 12.64
C TYR A 135 -2.67 -11.11 11.46
N THR A 136 -2.88 -10.47 10.30
CA THR A 136 -2.05 -10.67 9.12
C THR A 136 -2.04 -9.44 8.21
N ASN A 137 -0.96 -9.19 7.48
CA ASN A 137 -0.98 -8.23 6.36
C ASN A 137 -1.29 -8.89 5.00
N SER A 138 -1.44 -10.22 4.96
CA SER A 138 -1.80 -10.99 3.76
C SER A 138 -2.90 -12.00 4.06
N LYS A 139 -3.95 -12.03 3.24
CA LYS A 139 -5.08 -12.95 3.45
C LYS A 139 -4.66 -14.39 3.17
N PHE A 140 -4.94 -15.26 4.13
CA PHE A 140 -4.87 -16.71 3.96
C PHE A 140 -6.25 -17.29 3.68
N PRO A 141 -6.34 -18.46 3.02
CA PRO A 141 -7.58 -19.23 3.00
C PRO A 141 -8.05 -19.53 4.42
N LEU A 142 -9.34 -19.32 4.68
CA LEU A 142 -9.97 -19.54 5.98
C LEU A 142 -10.97 -20.70 5.91
N GLU A 143 -11.33 -21.22 7.10
CA GLU A 143 -12.49 -22.08 7.26
C GLU A 143 -13.80 -21.29 7.16
N ASN A 144 -14.90 -21.98 6.90
CA ASN A 144 -16.22 -21.37 6.84
C ASN A 144 -16.55 -20.69 8.19
N GLY A 145 -17.15 -19.49 8.14
CA GLY A 145 -17.51 -18.71 9.32
C GLY A 145 -16.38 -17.89 9.94
N MET A 146 -15.21 -17.82 9.28
CA MET A 146 -14.07 -17.00 9.68
C MET A 146 -13.74 -15.99 8.57
N TYR A 147 -13.42 -14.76 8.98
CA TYR A 147 -13.24 -13.63 8.05
C TYR A 147 -12.01 -12.79 8.43
N TRP A 148 -11.33 -12.27 7.40
CA TRP A 148 -10.29 -11.26 7.56
C TRP A 148 -10.91 -9.86 7.50
N VAL A 149 -10.97 -9.19 8.66
CA VAL A 149 -11.54 -7.85 8.80
C VAL A 149 -10.39 -6.83 8.85
N PRO A 150 -10.36 -5.79 8.00
CA PRO A 150 -9.27 -4.81 8.01
C PRO A 150 -9.28 -3.98 9.29
N GLU A 151 -8.12 -3.85 9.92
CA GLU A 151 -7.91 -3.12 11.17
C GLU A 151 -6.52 -2.46 11.13
N GLY A 152 -6.49 -1.16 10.83
CA GLY A 152 -5.27 -0.38 10.64
C GLY A 152 -4.45 -0.89 9.45
N LEU A 153 -3.17 -1.21 9.70
CA LEU A 153 -2.25 -1.78 8.71
C LEU A 153 -2.42 -3.30 8.48
N LEU A 154 -3.33 -3.95 9.20
CA LEU A 154 -3.47 -5.40 9.22
C LEU A 154 -4.91 -5.84 8.97
N TYR A 155 -5.11 -7.15 8.86
CA TYR A 155 -6.39 -7.81 8.97
C TYR A 155 -6.44 -8.59 10.28
N ARG A 156 -7.54 -8.44 11.02
CA ARG A 156 -7.87 -9.26 12.18
C ARG A 156 -8.70 -10.47 11.75
N LEU A 157 -8.35 -11.63 12.29
CA LEU A 157 -9.19 -12.83 12.18
C LEU A 157 -10.42 -12.68 13.07
N THR A 158 -11.60 -12.75 12.47
CA THR A 158 -12.88 -12.53 13.17
C THR A 158 -13.88 -13.61 12.81
N LYS A 159 -14.65 -14.09 13.79
CA LYS A 159 -15.73 -15.06 13.57
C LYS A 159 -16.96 -14.35 13.00
N GLU A 160 -17.80 -15.08 12.28
CA GLU A 160 -19.00 -14.55 11.64
C GLU A 160 -19.92 -13.77 12.59
N HIS A 161 -20.18 -14.30 13.79
CA HIS A 161 -21.04 -13.67 14.79
C HIS A 161 -20.37 -12.50 15.53
N GLU A 162 -19.07 -12.28 15.33
CA GLU A 162 -18.28 -11.18 15.89
C GLU A 162 -17.99 -10.09 14.85
N LEU A 163 -18.52 -10.23 13.62
CA LEU A 163 -18.29 -9.27 12.55
C LEU A 163 -18.81 -7.89 12.97
N PRO A 164 -17.97 -6.84 12.88
CA PRO A 164 -18.40 -5.50 13.24
C PRO A 164 -19.37 -4.94 12.21
N VAL A 165 -20.29 -4.09 12.67
CA VAL A 165 -21.05 -3.22 11.78
C VAL A 165 -20.09 -2.19 11.16
N LEU A 166 -20.33 -1.80 9.91
CA LEU A 166 -19.45 -0.90 9.14
C LEU A 166 -19.07 0.38 9.90
N LYS A 167 -20.03 1.01 10.59
CA LYS A 167 -19.78 2.22 11.36
C LYS A 167 -18.76 1.98 12.49
N THR A 168 -18.91 0.89 13.24
CA THR A 168 -17.97 0.51 14.30
C THR A 168 -16.59 0.17 13.71
N LEU A 169 -16.56 -0.49 12.55
CA LEU A 169 -15.31 -0.79 11.85
C LEU A 169 -14.55 0.49 11.46
N GLU A 170 -15.26 1.50 10.96
CA GLU A 170 -14.71 2.81 10.61
C GLU A 170 -14.18 3.55 11.85
N GLU A 171 -14.96 3.62 12.93
CA GLU A 171 -14.56 4.27 14.19
C GLU A 171 -13.31 3.62 14.82
N VAL A 172 -13.24 2.29 14.81
CA VAL A 172 -12.07 1.54 15.31
C VAL A 172 -10.85 1.84 14.46
N ASN A 173 -10.99 1.79 13.13
CA ASN A 173 -9.89 2.08 12.22
C ASN A 173 -9.40 3.52 12.40
N GLU A 174 -10.29 4.50 12.45
CA GLU A 174 -9.91 5.90 12.60
C GLU A 174 -9.11 6.14 13.89
N LYS A 175 -9.53 5.52 15.00
CA LYS A 175 -8.77 5.57 16.26
C LYS A 175 -7.37 4.97 16.13
N ILE A 176 -7.23 3.85 15.42
CA ILE A 176 -5.93 3.22 15.18
C ILE A 176 -5.06 4.14 14.31
N TRP A 177 -5.62 4.70 13.24
CA TRP A 177 -4.91 5.59 12.34
C TRP A 177 -4.42 6.88 13.00
N GLN A 178 -5.17 7.42 13.97
CA GLN A 178 -4.74 8.56 14.78
C GLN A 178 -3.54 8.25 15.68
N SER A 179 -3.30 6.98 15.99
CA SER A 179 -2.12 6.55 16.76
C SER A 179 -0.87 6.35 15.90
N TYR A 180 -1.03 6.29 14.57
CA TYR A 180 0.07 6.05 13.65
C TYR A 180 0.92 7.28 13.43
N ARG A 181 2.17 7.01 13.06
CA ARG A 181 3.17 8.04 12.77
C ARG A 181 3.10 8.32 11.28
N ASP A 182 3.09 9.60 10.92
CA ASP A 182 3.02 10.01 9.52
C ASP A 182 4.31 9.59 8.76
N PRO A 183 4.22 8.68 7.77
CA PRO A 183 5.37 8.19 7.03
C PRO A 183 6.03 9.27 6.15
N THR A 184 5.39 10.43 5.98
CA THR A 184 5.90 11.55 5.17
C THR A 184 6.77 12.53 5.96
N THR A 185 6.82 12.44 7.29
CA THR A 185 7.55 13.41 8.15
C THR A 185 9.08 13.23 8.13
N GLY A 186 9.59 12.12 7.58
CA GLY A 186 11.02 11.81 7.48
C GLY A 186 11.69 12.28 6.18
N ILE A 187 12.73 11.57 5.76
CA ILE A 187 13.43 11.76 4.49
C ILE A 187 12.48 11.63 3.29
N LEU A 188 11.43 10.80 3.43
CA LEU A 188 10.39 10.60 2.42
C LEU A 188 9.58 11.86 2.10
N GLY A 189 9.46 12.81 3.04
CA GLY A 189 8.80 14.09 2.76
C GLY A 189 9.61 15.02 1.85
N ARG A 190 10.93 14.80 1.77
CA ARG A 190 11.86 15.62 0.98
C ARG A 190 12.27 14.95 -0.33
N TYR A 191 12.36 13.62 -0.31
CA TYR A 191 12.82 12.84 -1.44
C TYR A 191 12.19 11.45 -1.41
N ASN A 192 11.53 11.06 -2.51
CA ASN A 192 11.09 9.69 -2.72
C ASN A 192 12.33 8.79 -2.90
N HIS A 193 12.83 8.30 -1.77
CA HIS A 193 13.97 7.40 -1.74
C HIS A 193 13.52 5.98 -2.09
N LEU A 194 14.19 5.35 -3.06
CA LEU A 194 13.83 4.02 -3.59
C LEU A 194 13.68 2.95 -2.49
N MET A 195 14.51 2.99 -1.44
CA MET A 195 14.46 1.97 -0.37
C MET A 195 13.35 2.20 0.67
N LEU A 196 12.74 3.40 0.68
CA LEU A 196 11.74 3.78 1.68
C LEU A 196 10.36 4.05 1.06
N SER A 197 10.25 4.17 -0.27
CA SER A 197 8.98 4.32 -0.98
C SER A 197 8.00 3.18 -0.67
N ASP A 198 8.51 1.98 -0.43
CA ASP A 198 7.69 0.82 -0.09
C ASP A 198 7.01 0.96 1.27
N VAL A 199 7.60 1.73 2.21
CA VAL A 199 6.96 1.99 3.51
C VAL A 199 5.63 2.70 3.30
N ARG A 200 5.65 3.75 2.48
CA ARG A 200 4.46 4.50 2.07
C ARG A 200 3.42 3.62 1.39
N GLY A 201 3.87 2.69 0.55
CA GLY A 201 3.00 1.69 -0.10
C GLY A 201 2.22 0.83 0.90
N VAL A 202 2.82 0.45 2.05
CA VAL A 202 2.12 -0.33 3.09
C VAL A 202 0.93 0.45 3.66
N TYR A 203 1.10 1.74 3.98
CA TYR A 203 0.00 2.57 4.47
C TYR A 203 -1.06 2.82 3.37
N ALA A 204 -0.62 3.01 2.13
CA ALA A 204 -1.51 3.23 1.00
C ALA A 204 -2.40 2.01 0.71
N ASP A 205 -1.84 0.81 0.70
CA ASP A 205 -2.58 -0.45 0.47
C ASP A 205 -3.58 -0.75 1.60
N ALA A 206 -3.21 -0.45 2.85
CA ALA A 206 -4.11 -0.58 3.99
C ALA A 206 -5.33 0.36 3.86
N ARG A 207 -5.11 1.63 3.49
CA ARG A 207 -6.20 2.59 3.20
C ARG A 207 -7.05 2.13 2.01
N LEU A 208 -6.42 1.68 0.93
CA LEU A 208 -7.10 1.15 -0.26
C LEU A 208 -8.00 -0.04 0.09
N THR A 209 -7.50 -0.95 0.92
CA THR A 209 -8.25 -2.09 1.44
C THR A 209 -9.48 -1.65 2.22
N MET A 210 -9.33 -0.71 3.17
CA MET A 210 -10.44 -0.22 3.98
C MET A 210 -11.48 0.48 3.09
N GLY A 211 -11.05 1.32 2.14
CA GLY A 211 -11.94 1.96 1.17
C GLY A 211 -12.75 0.96 0.35
N ARG A 212 -12.16 -0.15 -0.10
CA ARG A 212 -12.88 -1.22 -0.81
C ARG A 212 -13.95 -1.88 0.07
N VAL A 213 -13.69 -2.07 1.36
CA VAL A 213 -14.67 -2.64 2.30
C VAL A 213 -15.84 -1.67 2.50
N LEU A 214 -15.54 -0.39 2.76
CA LEU A 214 -16.56 0.65 2.94
C LEU A 214 -17.44 0.81 1.69
N LEU A 215 -16.82 0.85 0.50
CA LEU A 215 -17.52 0.99 -0.77
C LEU A 215 -18.49 -0.18 -1.01
N ARG A 216 -18.05 -1.42 -0.78
CA ARG A 216 -18.90 -2.62 -0.88
C ARG A 216 -20.03 -2.61 0.15
N GLY A 217 -19.78 -2.01 1.30
CA GLY A 217 -20.75 -1.82 2.37
C GLY A 217 -21.72 -0.66 2.15
N GLY A 218 -21.58 0.13 1.08
CA GLY A 218 -22.40 1.31 0.82
C GLY A 218 -22.03 2.57 1.60
N ALA A 219 -20.93 2.54 2.37
CA ALA A 219 -20.38 3.70 3.08
C ALA A 219 -19.51 4.54 2.14
N THR A 220 -20.15 5.16 1.14
CA THR A 220 -19.46 5.80 0.00
C THR A 220 -18.56 6.97 0.40
N GLU A 221 -18.99 7.84 1.32
CA GLU A 221 -18.17 8.96 1.79
C GLU A 221 -16.94 8.50 2.57
N GLY A 222 -17.10 7.55 3.50
CA GLY A 222 -15.96 6.95 4.20
C GLY A 222 -14.99 6.28 3.22
N ALA A 223 -15.50 5.58 2.20
CA ALA A 223 -14.65 4.99 1.15
C ALA A 223 -13.85 6.05 0.38
N ARG A 224 -14.49 7.18 0.04
CA ARG A 224 -13.85 8.32 -0.62
C ARG A 224 -12.67 8.85 0.19
N GLU A 225 -12.86 9.06 1.48
CA GLU A 225 -11.80 9.52 2.39
C GLU A 225 -10.61 8.54 2.41
N GLN A 226 -10.88 7.23 2.47
CA GLN A 226 -9.83 6.22 2.44
C GLN A 226 -9.06 6.21 1.11
N PHE A 227 -9.72 6.38 -0.03
CA PHE A 227 -9.02 6.42 -1.33
C PHE A 227 -8.18 7.69 -1.49
N ILE A 228 -8.65 8.84 -1.00
CA ILE A 228 -7.86 10.08 -0.95
C ILE A 228 -6.62 9.89 -0.07
N ALA A 229 -6.78 9.30 1.12
CA ALA A 229 -5.67 9.00 2.01
C ALA A 229 -4.69 7.99 1.38
N SER A 230 -5.19 6.99 0.66
CA SER A 230 -4.37 6.03 -0.09
C SER A 230 -3.52 6.74 -1.15
N ILE A 231 -4.09 7.67 -1.92
CA ILE A 231 -3.37 8.47 -2.92
C ILE A 231 -2.33 9.39 -2.26
N HIS A 232 -2.65 9.96 -1.10
CA HIS A 232 -1.72 10.81 -0.35
C HIS A 232 -0.46 10.04 0.07
N TYR A 233 -0.64 8.82 0.59
CA TYR A 233 0.49 7.96 0.97
C TYR A 233 1.13 7.24 -0.22
N GLY A 234 0.37 6.86 -1.23
CA GLY A 234 0.76 5.93 -2.29
C GLY A 234 1.97 6.38 -3.10
N SER A 235 2.66 5.41 -3.69
CA SER A 235 3.67 5.64 -4.72
C SER A 235 3.06 5.42 -6.11
N ASP A 236 3.85 5.61 -7.16
CA ASP A 236 3.39 5.49 -8.55
C ASP A 236 2.79 4.10 -8.88
N SER A 237 3.13 3.04 -8.14
CA SER A 237 2.67 1.67 -8.41
C SER A 237 1.19 1.43 -8.07
N ASP A 238 0.70 2.01 -6.98
CA ASP A 238 -0.65 1.74 -6.44
C ASP A 238 -1.64 2.86 -6.80
N ALA A 239 -1.11 3.99 -7.29
CA ALA A 239 -1.88 5.16 -7.69
C ALA A 239 -3.00 4.85 -8.72
N PRO A 240 -2.80 4.02 -9.76
CA PRO A 240 -3.84 3.78 -10.76
C PRO A 240 -5.11 3.15 -10.17
N ASP A 241 -4.94 2.17 -9.27
CA ASP A 241 -6.03 1.48 -8.60
C ASP A 241 -6.78 2.42 -7.65
N ALA A 242 -6.04 3.20 -6.86
CA ALA A 242 -6.62 4.16 -5.93
C ALA A 242 -7.41 5.26 -6.65
N TYR A 243 -6.89 5.81 -7.75
CA TYR A 243 -7.60 6.78 -8.58
C TYR A 243 -8.82 6.17 -9.28
N THR A 244 -8.73 4.93 -9.76
CA THR A 244 -9.87 4.24 -10.39
C THR A 244 -11.02 4.07 -9.39
N LEU A 245 -10.71 3.62 -8.17
CA LEU A 245 -11.71 3.43 -7.12
C LEU A 245 -12.24 4.75 -6.57
N LEU A 246 -11.41 5.78 -6.48
CA LEU A 246 -11.87 7.14 -6.17
C LEU A 246 -12.86 7.63 -7.23
N GLY A 247 -12.53 7.49 -8.52
CA GLY A 247 -13.41 7.91 -9.61
C GLY A 247 -14.75 7.19 -9.60
N LEU A 248 -14.75 5.88 -9.33
CA LEU A 248 -16.00 5.10 -9.17
C LEU A 248 -16.82 5.57 -7.97
N THR A 249 -16.15 5.92 -6.87
CA THR A 249 -16.80 6.43 -5.66
C THR A 249 -17.43 7.80 -5.91
N GLU A 250 -16.72 8.70 -6.58
CA GLU A 250 -17.24 10.02 -6.97
C GLU A 250 -18.43 9.88 -7.94
N LEU A 251 -18.45 8.88 -8.83
CA LEU A 251 -19.62 8.59 -9.67
C LEU A 251 -20.84 8.19 -8.84
N PHE A 252 -20.68 7.34 -7.81
CA PHE A 252 -21.78 6.98 -6.93
C PHE A 252 -22.31 8.18 -6.14
N LEU A 253 -21.44 9.13 -5.78
CA LEU A 253 -21.80 10.40 -5.15
C LEU A 253 -22.34 11.45 -6.13
N LYS A 254 -22.40 11.14 -7.43
CA LYS A 254 -22.80 12.06 -8.51
C LYS A 254 -21.87 13.28 -8.67
N HIS A 255 -20.62 13.17 -8.23
CA HIS A 255 -19.57 14.17 -8.46
C HIS A 255 -18.86 13.91 -9.79
N CYS A 256 -19.56 14.19 -10.89
CA CYS A 256 -19.17 13.83 -12.25
C CYS A 256 -17.79 14.34 -12.69
N ASP A 257 -17.49 15.61 -12.42
CA ASP A 257 -16.20 16.21 -12.79
C ASP A 257 -15.05 15.64 -11.97
N ALA A 258 -15.26 15.39 -10.68
CA ALA A 258 -14.27 14.75 -9.82
C ALA A 258 -14.00 13.31 -10.26
N ALA A 259 -15.05 12.57 -10.63
CA ALA A 259 -14.92 11.24 -11.19
C ALA A 259 -14.11 11.24 -12.49
N ARG A 260 -14.40 12.16 -13.41
CA ARG A 260 -13.66 12.29 -14.68
C ARG A 260 -12.20 12.62 -14.44
N ALA A 261 -11.91 13.54 -13.52
CA ALA A 261 -10.54 13.90 -13.15
C ALA A 261 -9.78 12.70 -12.57
N ALA A 262 -10.41 11.93 -11.67
CA ALA A 262 -9.82 10.74 -11.08
C ALA A 262 -9.54 9.65 -12.13
N PHE A 263 -10.46 9.38 -13.06
CA PHE A 263 -10.21 8.43 -14.15
C PHE A 263 -9.10 8.89 -15.09
N GLY A 264 -9.04 10.19 -15.38
CA GLY A 264 -7.93 10.79 -16.13
C GLY A 264 -6.58 10.53 -15.45
N LYS A 265 -6.51 10.76 -14.14
CA LYS A 265 -5.32 10.48 -13.33
C LYS A 265 -4.95 9.00 -13.31
N ALA A 266 -5.94 8.11 -13.12
CA ALA A 266 -5.72 6.68 -13.17
C ALA A 266 -5.04 6.25 -14.50
N ARG A 267 -5.52 6.79 -15.63
CA ARG A 267 -4.93 6.54 -16.95
C ARG A 267 -3.52 7.08 -17.09
N GLU A 268 -3.26 8.30 -16.61
CA GLU A 268 -1.93 8.93 -16.66
C GLU A 268 -0.89 8.13 -15.86
N THR A 269 -1.29 7.59 -14.71
CA THR A 269 -0.39 6.84 -13.82
C THR A 269 -0.26 5.36 -14.18
N SER A 270 -1.16 4.82 -15.01
CA SER A 270 -1.17 3.39 -15.31
C SER A 270 -0.10 3.04 -16.35
N PHE A 271 0.78 2.10 -16.02
CA PHE A 271 1.75 1.56 -16.98
C PHE A 271 1.08 0.63 -18.00
N VAL A 272 0.03 -0.09 -17.57
CA VAL A 272 -0.74 -1.00 -18.43
C VAL A 272 -2.17 -0.44 -18.57
N PRO A 273 -2.71 -0.29 -19.80
CA PRO A 273 -4.10 0.13 -19.97
C PRO A 273 -5.06 -0.83 -19.25
N SER A 274 -5.91 -0.31 -18.38
CA SER A 274 -6.96 -1.08 -17.72
C SER A 274 -8.27 -1.00 -18.55
N PRO A 275 -8.80 -2.13 -19.06
CA PRO A 275 -10.06 -2.12 -19.82
C PRO A 275 -11.22 -1.59 -18.96
N VAL A 276 -11.22 -1.93 -17.68
CA VAL A 276 -12.24 -1.51 -16.70
C VAL A 276 -12.36 0.01 -16.61
N LEU A 277 -11.25 0.75 -16.76
CA LEU A 277 -11.28 2.20 -16.76
C LEU A 277 -12.10 2.76 -17.93
N THR A 278 -12.00 2.14 -19.11
CA THR A 278 -12.80 2.53 -20.30
C THR A 278 -14.29 2.33 -20.06
N TYR A 279 -14.65 1.25 -19.35
CA TYR A 279 -16.03 1.00 -18.95
C TYR A 279 -16.54 2.08 -18.00
N TYR A 280 -15.77 2.46 -16.97
CA TYR A 280 -16.20 3.51 -16.03
C TYR A 280 -16.28 4.89 -16.67
N GLU A 281 -15.39 5.22 -17.61
CA GLU A 281 -15.53 6.45 -18.41
C GLU A 281 -16.83 6.44 -19.22
N ALA A 282 -17.21 5.31 -19.84
CA ALA A 282 -18.47 5.18 -20.55
C ALA A 282 -19.69 5.42 -19.65
N VAL A 283 -19.65 4.89 -18.41
CA VAL A 283 -20.69 5.12 -17.40
C VAL A 283 -20.75 6.59 -17.01
N ASN A 284 -19.60 7.26 -16.84
CA ASN A 284 -19.56 8.70 -16.56
C ASN A 284 -20.25 9.51 -17.67
N PHE A 285 -19.86 9.33 -18.93
CA PHE A 285 -20.49 10.05 -20.06
C PHE A 285 -22.00 9.78 -20.16
N ARG A 286 -22.43 8.55 -19.89
CA ARG A 286 -23.86 8.18 -19.91
C ARG A 286 -24.64 8.87 -18.79
N ASP A 287 -24.14 8.78 -17.55
CA ASP A 287 -24.89 9.15 -16.36
C ASP A 287 -24.74 10.64 -15.99
N CYS A 288 -23.65 11.27 -16.42
CA CYS A 288 -23.31 12.66 -16.07
C CYS A 288 -23.51 13.63 -17.23
N ASP A 289 -22.91 13.34 -18.38
CA ASP A 289 -22.95 14.25 -19.54
C ASP A 289 -24.18 14.01 -20.43
N VAL A 290 -24.86 12.88 -20.25
CA VAL A 290 -25.96 12.41 -21.09
C VAL A 290 -25.52 12.30 -22.57
N ASP A 291 -24.23 12.10 -22.82
CA ASP A 291 -23.65 11.89 -24.15
C ASP A 291 -23.69 10.41 -24.50
N SER A 292 -24.85 9.98 -25.01
CA SER A 292 -25.11 8.59 -25.38
C SER A 292 -24.18 8.10 -26.50
N ALA A 293 -23.79 8.99 -27.43
CA ALA A 293 -22.91 8.64 -28.53
C ALA A 293 -21.50 8.29 -28.01
N LYS A 294 -20.94 9.16 -27.16
CA LYS A 294 -19.62 8.93 -26.56
C LYS A 294 -19.62 7.74 -25.61
N ALA A 295 -20.67 7.58 -24.81
CA ALA A 295 -20.84 6.42 -23.94
C ALA A 295 -20.88 5.11 -24.73
N SER A 296 -21.64 5.03 -25.83
CA SER A 296 -21.71 3.84 -26.68
C SER A 296 -20.39 3.55 -27.40
N GLU A 297 -19.65 4.56 -27.83
CA GLU A 297 -18.31 4.41 -28.42
C GLU A 297 -17.34 3.76 -27.42
N LEU A 298 -17.26 4.30 -26.21
CA LEU A 298 -16.38 3.80 -25.15
C LEU A 298 -16.78 2.40 -24.68
N PHE A 299 -18.08 2.13 -24.53
CA PHE A 299 -18.57 0.81 -24.18
C PHE A 299 -18.23 -0.23 -25.25
N SER A 300 -18.40 0.11 -26.53
CA SER A 300 -18.02 -0.77 -27.65
C SER A 300 -16.52 -1.04 -27.67
N ARG A 301 -15.70 -0.04 -27.33
CA ARG A 301 -14.25 -0.20 -27.19
C ARG A 301 -13.88 -1.14 -26.05
N TYR A 302 -14.53 -1.00 -24.89
CA TYR A 302 -14.35 -1.90 -23.75
C TYR A 302 -14.64 -3.36 -24.13
N GLU A 303 -15.78 -3.64 -24.78
CA GLU A 303 -16.15 -4.99 -25.21
C GLU A 303 -15.14 -5.60 -26.19
N LYS A 304 -14.61 -4.81 -27.13
CA LYS A 304 -13.55 -5.27 -28.05
C LYS A 304 -12.27 -5.67 -27.33
N ILE A 305 -11.87 -4.90 -26.32
CA ILE A 305 -10.67 -5.20 -25.52
C ILE A 305 -10.87 -6.51 -24.76
N LYS A 306 -12.01 -6.64 -24.07
CA LYS A 306 -12.36 -7.86 -23.33
C LYS A 306 -12.35 -9.12 -24.22
N GLN A 307 -12.96 -9.04 -25.40
CA GLN A 307 -12.97 -10.14 -26.36
C GLN A 307 -11.56 -10.53 -26.83
N SER A 308 -10.64 -9.57 -26.98
CA SER A 308 -9.26 -9.85 -27.39
C SER A 308 -8.41 -10.51 -26.29
N GLU A 309 -8.75 -10.28 -25.02
CA GLU A 309 -8.09 -10.92 -23.87
C GLU A 309 -8.61 -12.34 -23.62
N GLU A 310 -9.84 -12.65 -24.02
CA GLU A 310 -10.46 -13.97 -23.89
C GLU A 310 -10.04 -14.98 -24.99
N ILE A 311 -9.28 -14.57 -26.02
CA ILE A 311 -8.76 -15.48 -27.05
C ILE A 311 -7.60 -16.29 -26.44
N PRO A 312 -7.72 -17.63 -26.29
CA PRO A 312 -6.64 -18.44 -25.75
C PRO A 312 -5.43 -18.36 -26.68
N ILE A 313 -4.24 -18.18 -26.11
CA ILE A 313 -3.00 -18.54 -26.80
C ILE A 313 -3.16 -20.01 -27.19
N ALA A 314 -3.23 -20.29 -28.49
CA ALA A 314 -3.34 -21.65 -29.00
C ALA A 314 -2.23 -22.51 -28.36
N PRO A 315 -2.53 -23.75 -27.93
CA PRO A 315 -1.50 -24.61 -27.38
C PRO A 315 -0.41 -24.81 -28.44
N GLN A 316 0.82 -24.41 -28.10
CA GLN A 316 2.02 -24.81 -28.84
C GLN A 316 2.42 -26.22 -28.44
#